data_AF-A0AB37SNY1-F1
#
_entry.id   AF-A0AB37SNY1-F1
#
_cell.length_a   1.000
_cell.length_b   1.000
_cell.length_c   1.000
_cell.angle_alpha   90.00
_cell.angle_beta   90.00
_cell.angle_gamma   90.00
#
_symmetry.space_group_name_H-M   'P 1'
#
loop_
_entity.id
_entity.type
_entity.pdbx_description
1 polymer ?
#
loop_
_entity_poly.entity_id
_entity_poly.type
_entity_poly.pdbx_seq_one_letter_code
_entity_poly.pdbx_strand_id
1 'polypeptide(L)'
;MRDFEADAALIAEQVLDEPAHLVGLSYGAIVALLAAVRRPEMVRTLTVVEPPAAGVVRGDEVVDAWDAELRQLLDGSLEDPREVFFPLAGVPLPIADPVPKTLRRGAGRRSGCGRRETSSCH
;
A
#
# COMPACT_ATOMS: atom_id res chain seq x y z
N MET A 1 -10.72 -2.99 3.88
CA MET A 1 -10.16 -2.07 4.89
C MET A 1 -8.78 -2.60 5.26
N ARG A 2 -7.72 -1.86 4.91
CA ARG A 2 -6.33 -2.22 5.25
C ARG A 2 -6.07 -1.80 6.70
N ASP A 3 -5.45 -2.68 7.48
CA ASP A 3 -5.07 -2.43 8.88
C ASP A 3 -3.55 -2.57 8.98
N PHE A 4 -2.85 -1.43 8.91
CA PHE A 4 -1.39 -1.41 8.86
C PHE A 4 -0.79 -1.86 10.19
N GLU A 5 -1.47 -1.59 11.30
CA GLU A 5 -1.09 -1.98 12.64
C GLU A 5 -1.16 -3.49 12.84
N ALA A 6 -2.17 -4.15 12.27
CA ALA A 6 -2.30 -5.61 12.26
C ALA A 6 -1.21 -6.26 11.39
N ASP A 7 -0.98 -5.75 10.17
CA ASP A 7 0.09 -6.24 9.29
C ASP A 7 1.48 -6.07 9.96
N ALA A 8 1.70 -4.94 10.62
CA ALA A 8 2.94 -4.66 11.33
C ALA A 8 3.15 -5.58 12.54
N ALA A 9 2.08 -5.94 13.26
CA ALA A 9 2.15 -6.91 14.35
C ALA A 9 2.55 -8.29 13.83
N LEU A 10 1.94 -8.75 12.72
CA LEU A 10 2.30 -10.02 12.09
C LEU A 10 3.78 -10.07 11.68
N ILE A 11 4.30 -9.00 11.05
CA ILE A 11 5.73 -8.92 10.69
C ILE A 11 6.60 -8.95 11.95
N ALA A 12 6.27 -8.15 12.96
CA ALA A 12 7.06 -8.07 14.19
C ALA A 12 7.09 -9.38 14.99
N GLU A 13 5.99 -10.14 14.98
CA GLU A 13 5.84 -11.35 15.80
C GLU A 13 6.24 -12.62 15.06
N GLN A 14 6.02 -12.69 13.75
CA GLN A 14 6.17 -13.93 12.97
C GLN A 14 7.33 -13.90 11.97
N VAL A 15 7.87 -12.72 11.65
CA VAL A 15 8.94 -12.58 10.63
C VAL A 15 10.24 -12.06 11.22
N LEU A 16 10.19 -11.16 12.21
CA LEU A 16 11.38 -10.64 12.90
C LEU A 16 11.78 -11.52 14.09
N ASP A 17 12.04 -12.80 13.83
CA ASP A 17 12.53 -13.78 14.80
C ASP A 17 14.04 -13.66 15.07
N GLU A 18 14.79 -13.17 14.08
CA GLU A 18 16.18 -12.75 14.19
C GLU A 18 16.39 -11.32 13.62
N PRO A 19 17.50 -10.63 13.99
CA PRO A 19 17.77 -9.31 13.45
C PRO A 19 17.78 -9.30 11.91
N ALA A 20 17.02 -8.42 11.26
CA ALA A 20 16.86 -8.40 9.80
C ALA A 20 16.91 -6.99 9.20
N HIS A 21 17.09 -6.90 7.89
CA HIS A 21 16.98 -5.65 7.13
C HIS A 21 15.54 -5.51 6.61
N LEU A 22 14.85 -4.44 7.00
CA LEU A 22 13.50 -4.13 6.54
C LEU A 22 13.54 -3.15 5.37
N VAL A 23 12.82 -3.47 4.29
CA VAL A 23 12.61 -2.58 3.16
C VAL A 23 11.11 -2.45 2.91
N GLY A 24 10.59 -1.24 3.04
CA GLY A 24 9.19 -0.93 2.79
C GLY A 24 9.02 0.04 1.62
N LEU A 25 8.04 -0.23 0.77
CA LEU A 25 7.67 0.60 -0.39
C LEU A 25 6.23 1.09 -0.23
N SER A 26 5.99 2.39 -0.42
CA SER A 26 4.66 3.00 -0.33
C SER A 26 3.98 2.65 1.02
N TYR A 27 2.74 2.16 1.04
CA TYR A 27 2.11 1.72 2.28
C TYR A 27 2.85 0.58 3.01
N GLY A 28 3.63 -0.24 2.29
CA GLY A 28 4.53 -1.20 2.92
C GLY A 28 5.64 -0.53 3.74
N ALA A 29 5.99 0.72 3.44
CA ALA A 29 6.87 1.53 4.27
C ALA A 29 6.22 1.96 5.58
N ILE A 30 4.91 2.26 5.59
CA ILE A 30 4.16 2.53 6.83
C ILE A 30 4.15 1.28 7.71
N VAL A 31 3.85 0.11 7.14
CA VAL A 31 3.89 -1.17 7.86
C VAL A 31 5.30 -1.46 8.39
N ALA A 32 6.35 -1.26 7.59
CA ALA A 32 7.73 -1.49 8.01
C ALA A 32 8.15 -0.55 9.16
N LEU A 33 7.74 0.73 9.12
CA LEU A 33 7.95 1.68 10.22
C LEU A 33 7.26 1.20 11.51
N LEU A 34 5.99 0.81 11.41
CA LEU A 34 5.21 0.32 12.55
C LEU A 34 5.79 -0.98 13.12
N ALA A 35 6.25 -1.90 12.28
CA ALA A 35 6.88 -3.15 12.71
C ALA A 35 8.23 -2.88 13.41
N ALA A 36 9.03 -1.96 12.86
CA ALA A 36 10.31 -1.57 13.44
C ALA A 36 10.15 -0.93 14.84
N VAL A 37 9.10 -0.14 15.07
CA VAL A 37 8.80 0.42 16.40
C VAL A 37 8.45 -0.67 17.41
N ARG A 38 7.84 -1.78 16.98
CA ARG A 38 7.43 -2.90 17.86
C ARG A 38 8.60 -3.78 18.29
N ARG A 39 9.60 -4.00 17.42
CA ARG A 39 10.76 -4.86 17.67
C ARG A 39 12.07 -4.19 17.19
N PRO A 40 12.44 -3.01 17.73
CA PRO A 40 13.57 -2.23 17.23
C PRO A 40 14.90 -2.98 17.32
N GLU A 41 15.07 -3.84 18.32
CA GLU A 41 16.25 -4.69 18.51
C GLU A 41 16.42 -5.76 17.42
N MET A 42 15.36 -6.09 16.68
CA MET A 42 15.37 -7.04 15.57
C MET A 42 15.56 -6.35 14.20
N VAL A 43 15.83 -5.04 14.16
CA VAL A 43 16.02 -4.31 12.90
C VAL A 43 17.47 -3.87 12.74
N ARG A 44 18.20 -4.48 11.80
CA ARG A 44 19.57 -4.09 11.44
C ARG A 44 19.59 -2.78 10.65
N THR A 45 18.72 -2.68 9.64
CA THR A 45 18.51 -1.43 8.88
C THR A 45 17.06 -1.34 8.47
N LEU A 46 16.57 -0.11 8.31
CA LEU A 46 15.25 0.19 7.78
C LEU A 46 15.39 1.11 6.56
N THR A 47 14.92 0.66 5.40
CA THR A 47 14.81 1.46 4.18
C THR A 47 13.34 1.67 3.86
N VAL A 48 12.93 2.93 3.74
CA VAL A 48 11.56 3.31 3.37
C VAL A 48 11.59 4.10 2.07
N VAL A 49 10.74 3.71 1.13
CA VAL A 49 10.64 4.35 -0.19
C VAL A 49 9.24 4.91 -0.35
N GLU A 50 9.16 6.24 -0.48
CA GLU A 50 7.93 7.01 -0.72
C GLU A 50 6.73 6.61 0.19
N PRO A 51 6.88 6.61 1.53
CA PRO A 51 5.75 6.36 2.42
C PRO A 51 4.69 7.47 2.26
N PRO A 52 3.40 7.14 2.07
CA PRO A 52 2.31 8.12 2.08
C PRO A 52 2.01 8.55 3.53
N ALA A 53 2.96 9.26 4.14
CA ALA A 53 2.97 9.64 5.55
C ALA A 53 2.24 10.98 5.81
N ALA A 54 1.10 11.20 5.15
CA ALA A 54 0.28 12.41 5.32
C ALA A 54 -0.07 12.68 6.79
N GLY A 55 -0.18 11.62 7.61
CA GLY A 55 -0.39 11.69 9.05
C GLY A 55 0.61 12.58 9.84
N VAL A 56 1.81 12.80 9.30
CA VAL A 56 2.86 13.63 9.93
C VAL A 56 2.56 15.13 9.82
N VAL A 57 1.83 15.56 8.77
CA VAL A 57 1.53 16.97 8.49
C VAL A 57 0.02 17.23 8.48
N ARG A 58 -0.72 16.54 9.36
CA ARG A 58 -2.19 16.68 9.46
C ARG A 58 -2.60 18.13 9.71
N GLY A 59 -3.68 18.55 9.05
CA GLY A 59 -4.20 19.90 9.13
C GLY A 59 -3.62 20.85 8.08
N ASP A 60 -2.66 20.40 7.26
CA ASP A 60 -2.30 21.08 6.03
C ASP A 60 -3.34 20.76 4.94
N GLU A 61 -4.01 21.79 4.42
CA GLU A 61 -5.12 21.63 3.48
C GLU A 61 -4.73 20.89 2.20
N VAL A 62 -3.51 21.09 1.71
CA VAL A 62 -3.01 20.46 0.47
C VAL A 62 -2.72 18.99 0.71
N VAL A 63 -2.06 18.66 1.83
CA VAL A 63 -1.73 17.27 2.20
C VAL A 63 -2.99 16.47 2.53
N ASP A 64 -3.93 17.07 3.27
CA ASP A 64 -5.17 16.40 3.66
C ASP A 64 -6.06 16.13 2.42
N ALA A 65 -6.13 17.06 1.47
CA ALA A 65 -6.83 16.84 0.20
C ALA A 65 -6.18 15.72 -0.64
N TRP A 66 -4.85 15.71 -0.75
CA TRP A 66 -4.12 14.66 -1.44
C TRP A 66 -4.30 13.28 -0.78
N ASP A 67 -4.27 13.18 0.55
CA ASP A 67 -4.49 11.91 1.27
C ASP A 67 -5.93 11.40 1.05
N ALA A 68 -6.91 12.29 1.06
CA ALA A 68 -8.30 11.92 0.77
C ALA A 68 -8.46 11.37 -0.65
N GLU A 69 -7.86 12.01 -1.64
CA GLU A 69 -7.87 11.54 -3.03
C GLU A 69 -7.17 10.19 -3.17
N LEU A 70 -5.94 10.06 -2.64
CA LEU A 70 -5.18 8.81 -2.62
C LEU A 70 -6.00 7.65 -2.02
N ARG A 71 -6.67 7.87 -0.90
CA ARG A 71 -7.51 6.84 -0.25
C ARG A 71 -8.69 6.42 -1.11
N GLN A 72 -9.43 7.39 -1.69
CA GLN A 72 -10.55 7.08 -2.59
C GLN A 72 -10.09 6.22 -3.77
N LEU A 73 -8.94 6.54 -4.35
CA LEU A 73 -8.38 5.77 -5.47
C LEU A 73 -7.95 4.37 -5.09
N LEU A 74 -7.41 4.21 -3.88
CA LEU A 74 -6.94 2.93 -3.39
C LEU A 74 -8.05 2.02 -2.88
N ASP A 75 -9.18 2.59 -2.47
CA ASP A 75 -10.38 1.86 -2.04
C ASP A 75 -11.35 1.59 -3.21
N GLY A 76 -11.19 2.31 -4.33
CA GLY A 76 -11.91 2.08 -5.58
C GLY A 76 -11.30 1.01 -6.50
N SER A 77 -12.02 0.70 -7.58
CA SER A 77 -11.51 -0.09 -8.70
C SER A 77 -10.74 0.82 -9.65
N LEU A 78 -9.44 0.55 -9.85
CA LEU A 78 -8.67 1.25 -10.89
C LEU A 78 -9.08 0.69 -12.26
N GLU A 79 -10.00 1.38 -12.95
CA GLU A 79 -10.41 1.00 -14.32
C GLU A 79 -9.26 1.18 -15.32
N ASP A 80 -8.53 2.30 -15.25
CA ASP A 80 -7.24 2.50 -15.94
C ASP A 80 -6.17 3.01 -14.95
N PRO A 81 -5.16 2.20 -14.60
CA PRO A 81 -4.06 2.61 -13.73
C PRO A 81 -3.25 3.80 -14.27
N ARG A 82 -3.23 4.00 -15.60
CA ARG A 82 -2.47 5.08 -16.27
C ARG A 82 -2.99 6.46 -15.92
N GLU A 83 -4.30 6.61 -15.83
CA GLU A 83 -4.95 7.92 -15.66
C GLU A 83 -4.89 8.41 -14.22
N VAL A 84 -4.59 7.52 -13.26
CA VAL A 84 -4.94 7.80 -11.86
C VAL A 84 -3.83 7.48 -10.87
N PHE A 85 -3.21 6.30 -10.93
CA PHE A 85 -2.24 5.89 -9.90
C PHE A 85 -0.85 6.48 -10.12
N PHE A 86 -0.36 6.52 -11.37
CA PHE A 86 1.01 6.96 -11.67
C PHE A 86 1.21 8.48 -11.58
N PRO A 87 0.26 9.32 -12.04
CA PRO A 87 0.31 10.75 -11.77
C PRO A 87 0.28 11.05 -10.27
N LEU A 88 -0.59 10.37 -9.52
CA LEU A 88 -0.78 10.63 -8.09
C LEU A 88 0.34 10.06 -7.20
N ALA A 89 0.99 8.98 -7.64
CA ALA A 89 2.22 8.46 -7.04
C ALA A 89 3.49 9.22 -7.50
N GLY A 90 3.35 10.24 -8.34
CA GLY A 90 4.47 11.06 -8.81
C GLY A 90 5.49 10.28 -9.65
N VAL A 91 5.10 9.18 -10.29
CA VAL A 91 6.00 8.33 -11.08
C VAL A 91 5.99 8.81 -12.53
N PRO A 92 7.07 9.46 -13.03
CA PRO A 92 7.09 10.05 -14.37
C PRO A 92 7.42 9.02 -15.47
N LEU A 93 7.01 7.76 -15.30
CA LEU A 93 7.31 6.70 -16.26
C LEU A 93 6.20 6.59 -17.32
N PRO A 94 6.53 6.72 -18.62
CA PRO A 94 5.56 6.47 -19.67
C PRO A 94 5.16 4.99 -19.65
N ILE A 95 3.87 4.72 -19.43
CA ILE A 95 3.33 3.37 -19.50
C ILE A 95 3.03 3.06 -20.96
N ALA A 96 3.64 2.01 -21.48
CA ALA A 96 3.42 1.56 -22.86
C ALA A 96 1.94 1.26 -23.14
N ASP A 97 1.49 1.56 -24.35
CA ASP A 97 0.18 1.18 -24.88
C ASP A 97 0.32 -0.07 -25.77
N PRO A 98 -0.43 -1.17 -25.52
CA PRO A 98 -1.38 -1.37 -24.43
C PRO A 98 -0.71 -1.59 -23.07
N VAL A 99 -1.40 -1.23 -21.98
CA VAL A 99 -0.92 -1.46 -20.61
C VAL A 99 -0.46 -2.92 -20.44
N PRO A 100 0.79 -3.16 -20.01
CA PRO A 100 1.30 -4.50 -19.78
C PRO A 100 0.34 -5.36 -18.95
N LYS A 101 0.15 -6.62 -19.36
CA LYS A 101 -0.80 -7.55 -18.71
C LYS A 101 -0.52 -7.74 -17.21
N THR A 102 0.73 -7.62 -16.78
CA THR A 102 1.15 -7.68 -15.36
C THR A 102 0.57 -6.53 -14.55
N LEU A 103 0.63 -5.30 -15.08
CA LEU A 103 0.05 -4.11 -14.46
C LEU A 103 -1.49 -4.17 -14.44
N ARG A 104 -2.12 -4.60 -15.54
CA ARG A 104 -3.58 -4.80 -15.59
C ARG A 104 -4.07 -5.82 -14.55
N ARG A 105 -3.35 -6.93 -14.37
CA ARG A 105 -3.68 -7.95 -13.35
C ARG A 105 -3.53 -7.42 -11.92
N GLY A 106 -2.50 -6.60 -11.66
CA GLY A 106 -2.30 -5.96 -10.36
C GLY A 106 -3.38 -4.93 -10.00
N ALA A 107 -3.92 -4.24 -11.00
CA ALA A 107 -5.03 -3.30 -10.83
C ALA A 107 -6.38 -4.00 -10.61
N GLY A 108 -6.73 -4.97 -11.46
CA GLY A 108 -8.01 -5.67 -11.40
C GLY A 108 -8.22 -6.57 -10.18
N ARG A 109 -7.15 -6.94 -9.45
CA ARG A 109 -7.24 -7.72 -8.20
C ARG A 109 -7.70 -6.90 -6.99
N ARG A 110 -7.72 -5.56 -7.07
CA ARG A 110 -8.21 -4.69 -5.97
C ARG A 110 -9.74 -4.68 -5.87
N SER A 111 -10.44 -5.03 -6.95
CA SER A 111 -11.90 -4.99 -7.06
C SER A 111 -12.61 -6.32 -6.70
N GLY A 112 -11.87 -7.35 -6.26
CA GLY A 112 -12.35 -8.74 -6.28
C GLY A 112 -12.57 -9.44 -4.93
N CYS A 113 -12.25 -8.81 -3.79
CA CYS A 113 -12.47 -9.44 -2.48
C CYS A 113 -13.77 -8.92 -1.84
N GLY A 114 -14.92 -9.24 -2.44
CA GLY A 114 -16.22 -8.74 -1.95
C GLY A 114 -17.48 -9.44 -2.47
N ARG A 115 -17.39 -10.30 -3.49
CA ARG A 115 -18.54 -11.08 -3.95
C ARG A 115 -18.23 -12.57 -3.88
N ARG A 116 -18.45 -13.16 -2.71
CA ARG A 116 -18.78 -14.59 -2.64
C ARG A 116 -20.22 -14.72 -3.13
N GLU A 117 -20.36 -15.18 -4.36
CA GLU A 117 -21.62 -15.64 -4.93
C GLU A 117 -22.20 -16.72 -4.03
N THR A 118 -23.35 -16.43 -3.44
CA THR A 118 -24.25 -17.45 -2.93
C THR A 118 -24.84 -18.17 -4.13
N SER A 119 -24.24 -19.29 -4.52
CA SER A 119 -24.88 -20.27 -5.41
C SER A 119 -25.22 -21.51 -4.60
N SER A 120 -26.53 -21.65 -4.40
CA SER A 120 -27.27 -22.77 -3.83
C SER A 120 -26.85 -24.12 -4.42
N CYS A 121 -26.58 -25.11 -3.56
CA CYS A 121 -26.67 -26.51 -3.93
C CYS A 121 -28.14 -26.88 -4.12
N HIS A 122 -28.50 -27.36 -5.31
CA HIS A 122 -29.52 -28.39 -5.54
C HIS A 122 -28.92 -29.42 -6.50
#